data_AF-A0A9D4SBM2-F1
#
_entry.id   AF-A0A9D4SBM2-F1
#
_cell.length_a   1.000
_cell.length_b   1.000
_cell.length_c   1.000
_cell.angle_alpha   90.00
_cell.angle_beta   90.00
_cell.angle_gamma   90.00
#
_symmetry.space_group_name_H-M   'P 1'
#
loop_
_entity.id
_entity.type
_entity.pdbx_description
1 polymer ?
#
loop_
_entity_poly.entity_id
_entity_poly.type
_entity_poly.pdbx_seq_one_letter_code
_entity_poly.pdbx_strand_id
1 'polypeptide(L)'
;MWKRKIKKDHIKVKTVCGKRNIEGDRDLQVFANMTSDSCDNVHSEPSLAFCVRFIRQEAHCAPYILWFELNRSMTEEEVEQRHDVEKRWMDNAEVDARPCLYYLQYLTYGGLGERNKQLHACEFLKSCIFNSRNAIKAYHLETALNLLGHCYEMEGDYQRALYIYETSFRLHETNNAANWHLQRVQRIMSNLE
;
A
#
# COMPACT_ATOMS: atom_id res chain seq x y z
N MET A 1 -20.76 22.84 43.59
CA MET A 1 -20.63 21.64 44.43
C MET A 1 -21.35 20.45 43.77
N TRP A 2 -20.81 19.87 42.68
CA TRP A 2 -21.26 18.58 42.12
C TRP A 2 -20.03 17.89 41.50
N LYS A 3 -19.51 16.83 42.14
CA LYS A 3 -18.42 15.98 41.62
C LYS A 3 -19.01 14.62 41.26
N ARG A 4 -18.98 14.23 39.98
CA ARG A 4 -19.27 12.85 39.55
C ARG A 4 -18.10 11.94 39.92
N LYS A 5 -18.38 10.90 40.72
CA LYS A 5 -17.48 9.78 41.01
C LYS A 5 -17.48 8.83 39.82
N ILE A 6 -16.31 8.60 39.23
CA ILE A 6 -16.06 7.43 38.37
C ILE A 6 -15.30 6.42 39.23
N LYS A 7 -15.86 5.22 39.40
CA LYS A 7 -15.21 4.10 40.08
C LYS A 7 -14.07 3.59 39.20
N LYS A 8 -12.86 3.53 39.77
CA LYS A 8 -11.73 2.79 39.20
C LYS A 8 -11.78 1.38 39.79
N ASP A 9 -12.10 0.39 38.98
CA ASP A 9 -11.93 -1.00 39.38
C ASP A 9 -10.48 -1.42 39.11
N HIS A 10 -9.84 -1.87 40.18
CA HIS A 10 -8.47 -2.33 40.23
C HIS A 10 -8.36 -3.75 39.66
N ILE A 11 -7.73 -3.91 38.50
CA ILE A 11 -7.23 -5.22 38.06
C ILE A 11 -5.80 -5.37 38.58
N LYS A 12 -5.64 -6.27 39.57
CA LYS A 12 -4.35 -6.73 40.08
C LYS A 12 -3.70 -7.62 39.02
N VAL A 13 -2.61 -7.17 38.40
CA VAL A 13 -1.72 -8.04 37.63
C VAL A 13 -0.55 -8.42 38.52
N LYS A 14 -0.47 -9.70 38.90
CA LYS A 14 0.71 -10.28 39.55
C LYS A 14 1.82 -10.40 38.50
N THR A 15 2.92 -9.72 38.73
CA THR A 15 4.20 -10.00 38.07
C THR A 15 4.84 -11.23 38.71
N VAL A 16 5.20 -12.22 37.90
CA VAL A 16 6.19 -13.23 38.27
C VAL A 16 7.25 -13.24 37.18
N CYS A 17 8.44 -12.78 37.58
CA CYS A 17 9.67 -12.79 36.82
C CYS A 17 10.22 -14.22 36.73
N GLY A 18 10.59 -14.67 35.53
CA GLY A 18 11.21 -15.97 35.28
C GLY A 18 12.00 -15.99 33.98
N LYS A 19 13.27 -15.54 34.06
CA LYS A 19 14.47 -15.84 33.26
C LYS A 19 14.34 -16.07 31.73
N ARG A 20 15.10 -15.24 31.01
CA ARG A 20 15.50 -15.34 29.58
C ARG A 20 15.97 -16.75 29.19
N ASN A 21 15.52 -17.21 28.02
CA ASN A 21 16.34 -17.93 27.06
C ASN A 21 16.08 -17.34 25.66
N ILE A 22 17.18 -17.12 24.95
CA ILE A 22 17.29 -16.59 23.61
C ILE A 22 16.95 -17.73 22.65
N GLU A 23 15.93 -17.56 21.82
CA GLU A 23 15.82 -18.22 20.51
C GLU A 23 14.66 -17.57 19.74
N GLY A 24 14.96 -17.17 18.50
CA GLY A 24 14.09 -16.36 17.64
C GLY A 24 12.83 -17.08 17.14
N ASP A 25 12.06 -16.32 16.35
CA ASP A 25 10.94 -16.78 15.52
C ASP A 25 9.71 -17.36 16.23
N ARG A 26 8.83 -16.49 16.76
CA ARG A 26 7.43 -16.89 17.06
C ARG A 26 6.33 -15.84 16.82
N ASP A 27 6.60 -14.73 16.13
CA ASP A 27 5.53 -13.78 15.79
C ASP A 27 4.84 -14.05 14.43
N LEU A 28 5.23 -15.12 13.73
CA LEU A 28 4.58 -15.64 12.52
C LEU A 28 3.35 -16.52 12.78
N GLN A 29 3.01 -16.85 14.04
CA GLN A 29 2.00 -17.87 14.33
C GLN A 29 0.54 -17.38 14.35
N VAL A 30 0.26 -16.08 14.20
CA VAL A 30 -1.14 -15.61 14.16
C VAL A 30 -1.78 -15.78 12.77
N PHE A 31 -0.98 -15.89 11.70
CA PHE A 31 -1.49 -16.29 10.37
C PHE A 31 -1.53 -17.82 10.16
N ALA A 32 -0.89 -18.60 11.02
CA ALA A 32 -0.80 -20.06 10.88
C ALA A 32 -2.04 -20.82 11.40
N ASN A 33 -2.91 -20.19 12.18
CA ASN A 33 -4.03 -20.88 12.84
C ASN A 33 -5.36 -20.81 12.08
N MET A 34 -5.34 -20.47 10.78
CA MET A 34 -6.50 -20.66 9.88
C MET A 34 -6.50 -22.00 9.14
N THR A 35 -5.52 -22.89 9.39
CA THR A 35 -5.38 -24.16 8.65
C THR A 35 -5.27 -25.38 9.57
N SER A 36 -6.16 -25.52 10.53
CA SER A 36 -6.35 -26.82 11.19
C SER A 36 -7.82 -27.08 11.49
N ASP A 37 -8.52 -27.65 10.51
CA ASP A 37 -9.42 -28.77 10.78
C ASP A 37 -9.53 -29.69 9.56
N SER A 38 -8.97 -30.89 9.77
CA SER A 38 -9.21 -32.22 9.21
C SER A 38 -9.60 -32.46 7.74
N CYS A 39 -8.98 -33.56 7.28
CA CYS A 39 -9.35 -34.55 6.25
C CYS A 39 -9.22 -34.16 4.75
N ASP A 40 -8.20 -34.76 4.15
CA ASP A 40 -8.09 -35.19 2.76
C ASP A 40 -8.59 -34.21 1.70
N ASN A 41 -7.77 -33.25 1.30
CA ASN A 41 -7.90 -32.64 -0.02
C ASN A 41 -6.59 -32.01 -0.47
N VAL A 42 -6.27 -32.25 -1.75
CA VAL A 42 -5.16 -31.67 -2.52
C VAL A 42 -4.95 -30.21 -2.12
N HIS A 43 -3.80 -29.91 -1.51
CA HIS A 43 -3.40 -28.53 -1.20
C HIS A 43 -3.13 -27.77 -2.50
N SER A 44 -4.19 -27.30 -3.16
CA SER A 44 -4.09 -26.10 -3.98
C SER A 44 -3.70 -24.96 -3.04
N GLU A 45 -2.52 -24.37 -3.24
CA GLU A 45 -2.20 -23.10 -2.58
C GLU A 45 -3.42 -22.17 -2.68
N PRO A 46 -3.82 -21.49 -1.59
CA PRO A 46 -4.93 -20.55 -1.66
C PRO A 46 -4.61 -19.57 -2.78
N SER A 47 -5.46 -19.53 -3.82
CA SER A 47 -5.24 -18.66 -4.96
C SER A 47 -5.33 -17.22 -4.48
N LEU A 48 -4.19 -16.61 -4.16
CA LEU A 48 -4.13 -15.18 -3.91
C LEU A 48 -4.63 -14.52 -5.20
N ALA A 49 -5.55 -13.56 -5.07
CA ALA A 49 -5.89 -12.73 -6.21
C ALA A 49 -4.57 -12.13 -6.75
N PHE A 50 -4.30 -12.31 -8.05
CA PHE A 50 -3.04 -11.85 -8.64
C PHE A 50 -2.94 -10.33 -8.66
N CYS A 51 -4.08 -9.66 -8.80
CA CYS A 51 -4.20 -8.22 -8.98
C CYS A 51 -5.40 -7.69 -8.17
N VAL A 52 -5.25 -6.47 -7.65
CA VAL A 52 -6.32 -5.64 -7.10
C VAL A 52 -6.61 -4.55 -8.12
N ARG A 53 -7.88 -4.44 -8.51
CA ARG A 53 -8.38 -3.39 -9.38
C ARG A 53 -9.34 -2.51 -8.59
N PHE A 54 -9.14 -1.20 -8.66
CA PHE A 54 -10.11 -0.21 -8.23
C PHE A 54 -10.73 0.43 -9.46
N ILE A 55 -12.04 0.63 -9.47
CA ILE A 55 -12.73 1.48 -10.46
C ILE A 55 -13.13 2.81 -9.83
N ARG A 56 -13.44 3.82 -10.64
CA ARG A 56 -13.83 5.15 -10.17
C ARG A 56 -14.94 5.17 -9.12
N GLN A 57 -15.95 4.31 -9.25
CA GLN A 57 -17.04 4.18 -8.28
C GLN A 57 -16.54 3.72 -6.90
N GLU A 58 -15.41 3.02 -6.86
CA GLU A 58 -14.75 2.50 -5.66
C GLU A 58 -13.65 3.43 -5.13
N ALA A 59 -13.52 4.67 -5.65
CA ALA A 59 -12.50 5.61 -5.20
C ALA A 59 -12.53 5.82 -3.69
N HIS A 60 -13.71 5.78 -3.07
CA HIS A 60 -13.89 5.88 -1.62
C HIS A 60 -13.23 4.73 -0.82
N CYS A 61 -12.99 3.57 -1.46
CA CYS A 61 -12.29 2.41 -0.89
C CYS A 61 -10.81 2.36 -1.31
N ALA A 62 -10.42 3.11 -2.34
CA ALA A 62 -9.04 3.14 -2.81
C ALA A 62 -8.19 4.06 -1.92
N PRO A 63 -6.92 3.70 -1.65
CA PRO A 63 -5.99 4.64 -1.06
C PRO A 63 -5.90 5.94 -1.85
N TYR A 64 -5.84 7.06 -1.15
CA TYR A 64 -5.84 8.41 -1.75
C TYR A 64 -4.82 8.58 -2.88
N ILE A 65 -3.64 7.97 -2.79
CA ILE A 65 -2.63 8.09 -3.83
C ILE A 65 -3.12 7.56 -5.20
N LEU A 66 -3.97 6.53 -5.19
CA LEU A 66 -4.54 5.93 -6.39
C LEU A 66 -5.70 6.77 -6.97
N TRP A 67 -6.20 7.79 -6.26
CA TRP A 67 -7.32 8.59 -6.77
C TRP A 67 -6.97 9.32 -8.06
N PHE A 68 -5.72 9.71 -8.25
CA PHE A 68 -5.25 10.32 -9.49
C PHE A 68 -5.20 9.32 -10.65
N GLU A 69 -4.92 8.06 -10.34
CA GLU A 69 -5.02 6.98 -11.31
C GLU A 69 -6.47 6.67 -11.70
N LEU A 70 -7.43 6.90 -10.79
CA LEU A 70 -8.86 6.69 -11.03
C LEU A 70 -9.55 7.86 -11.77
N ASN A 71 -8.90 9.01 -11.90
CA ASN A 71 -9.46 10.22 -12.51
C ASN A 71 -8.54 10.79 -13.60
N ARG A 72 -7.88 9.93 -14.39
CA ARG A 72 -6.94 10.35 -15.45
C ARG A 72 -7.64 11.09 -16.60
N SER A 73 -8.91 10.76 -16.87
CA SER A 73 -9.67 11.24 -18.05
C SER A 73 -10.55 12.45 -17.73
N MET A 74 -9.96 13.59 -17.40
CA MET A 74 -10.70 14.76 -16.84
C MET A 74 -11.11 15.85 -17.85
N THR A 75 -10.95 15.68 -19.17
CA THR A 75 -11.58 16.62 -20.11
C THR A 75 -12.79 15.99 -20.82
N GLU A 76 -13.93 16.69 -20.83
CA GLU A 76 -15.18 16.23 -21.48
C GLU A 76 -14.98 15.98 -22.98
N GLU A 77 -14.11 16.76 -23.62
CA GLU A 77 -13.76 16.65 -25.05
C GLU A 77 -13.00 15.35 -25.38
N GLU A 78 -12.18 14.84 -24.45
CA GLU A 78 -11.46 13.55 -24.59
C GLU A 78 -12.36 12.33 -24.30
N VAL A 79 -13.49 12.53 -23.62
CA VAL A 79 -14.47 11.48 -23.29
C VAL A 79 -15.40 11.21 -24.47
N GLU A 80 -15.84 12.25 -25.20
CA GLU A 80 -16.77 12.12 -26.34
C GLU A 80 -16.12 11.49 -27.60
N GLN A 81 -14.80 11.58 -27.76
CA GLN A 81 -14.09 11.00 -28.93
C GLN A 81 -13.84 9.48 -28.84
N ARG A 82 -14.23 8.81 -27.74
CA ARG A 82 -13.89 7.40 -27.47
C ARG A 82 -15.02 6.44 -27.83
N HIS A 83 -15.38 6.39 -29.11
CA HIS A 83 -16.38 5.44 -29.63
C HIS A 83 -15.82 4.10 -30.14
N ASP A 84 -14.54 3.80 -29.92
CA ASP A 84 -13.98 2.47 -30.20
C ASP A 84 -13.85 1.63 -28.93
N VAL A 85 -14.44 0.44 -28.98
CA VAL A 85 -14.51 -0.55 -27.89
C VAL A 85 -13.13 -0.97 -27.37
N GLU A 86 -12.06 -0.74 -28.16
CA GLU A 86 -10.66 -0.99 -27.80
C GLU A 86 -10.01 0.14 -26.97
N LYS A 87 -10.64 1.34 -26.89
CA LYS A 87 -10.17 2.49 -26.11
C LYS A 87 -10.93 2.69 -24.79
N ARG A 88 -11.39 1.60 -24.15
CA ARG A 88 -11.87 1.53 -22.75
C ARG A 88 -10.77 1.81 -21.70
N TRP A 89 -9.87 2.75 -21.99
CA TRP A 89 -8.70 3.02 -21.17
C TRP A 89 -9.06 3.97 -20.01
N MET A 90 -9.12 3.35 -18.83
CA MET A 90 -8.50 3.81 -17.57
C MET A 90 -9.14 4.95 -16.76
N ASP A 91 -10.30 4.65 -16.18
CA ASP A 91 -10.71 5.17 -14.86
C ASP A 91 -10.59 4.03 -13.82
N ASN A 92 -9.48 3.28 -13.88
CA ASN A 92 -9.16 2.20 -12.98
C ASN A 92 -7.68 2.23 -12.56
N ALA A 93 -7.42 1.76 -11.35
CA ALA A 93 -6.08 1.57 -10.81
C ALA A 93 -5.87 0.08 -10.60
N GLU A 94 -4.84 -0.48 -11.22
CA GLU A 94 -4.51 -1.90 -11.14
C GLU A 94 -3.14 -2.05 -10.49
N VAL A 95 -3.02 -2.97 -9.54
CA VAL A 95 -1.79 -3.26 -8.83
C VAL A 95 -1.76 -4.71 -8.39
N ASP A 96 -0.60 -5.36 -8.49
CA ASP A 96 -0.43 -6.71 -7.98
C ASP A 96 -0.74 -6.77 -6.47
N ALA A 97 -1.36 -7.86 -6.04
CA ALA A 97 -1.90 -7.94 -4.67
C ALA A 97 -0.81 -7.82 -3.58
N ARG A 98 0.41 -8.29 -3.86
CA ARG A 98 1.53 -8.21 -2.89
C ARG A 98 1.97 -6.76 -2.64
N PRO A 99 2.36 -5.96 -3.66
CA PRO A 99 2.60 -4.53 -3.47
C PRO A 99 1.45 -3.80 -2.78
N CYS A 100 0.20 -4.07 -3.19
CA CYS A 100 -0.97 -3.46 -2.58
C CYS A 100 -1.08 -3.79 -1.09
N LEU A 101 -0.91 -5.06 -0.71
CA LEU A 101 -0.95 -5.51 0.68
C LEU A 101 0.10 -4.81 1.54
N TYR A 102 1.37 -4.77 1.11
CA TYR A 102 2.43 -4.14 1.88
C TYR A 102 2.22 -2.63 2.03
N TYR A 103 1.68 -1.99 1.00
CA TYR A 103 1.32 -0.58 1.08
C TYR A 103 0.16 -0.32 2.06
N LEU A 104 -0.89 -1.15 2.05
CA LEU A 104 -1.99 -1.05 3.03
C LEU A 104 -1.49 -1.29 4.46
N GLN A 105 -0.57 -2.24 4.65
CA GLN A 105 0.12 -2.45 5.93
C GLN A 105 0.91 -1.21 6.36
N TYR A 106 1.64 -0.58 5.44
CA TYR A 106 2.37 0.67 5.70
C TYR A 106 1.43 1.77 6.23
N LEU A 107 0.31 2.03 5.54
CA LEU A 107 -0.66 3.04 5.97
C LEU A 107 -1.28 2.69 7.33
N THR A 108 -1.66 1.42 7.52
CA THR A 108 -2.30 0.95 8.75
C THR A 108 -1.36 1.08 9.95
N TYR A 109 -0.12 0.62 9.83
CA TYR A 109 0.86 0.75 10.92
C TYR A 109 1.22 2.20 11.20
N GLY A 110 1.28 3.07 10.18
CA GLY A 110 1.43 4.52 10.35
C GLY A 110 0.30 5.12 11.17
N GLY A 111 -0.96 4.78 10.83
CA GLY A 111 -2.14 5.24 11.59
C GLY A 111 -2.19 4.73 13.03
N LEU A 112 -1.60 3.57 13.31
CA LEU A 112 -1.47 2.99 14.66
C LEU A 112 -0.26 3.53 15.44
N GLY A 113 0.64 4.29 14.82
CA GLY A 113 1.90 4.73 15.44
C GLY A 113 2.97 3.64 15.57
N GLU A 114 2.78 2.49 14.92
CA GLU A 114 3.68 1.33 14.96
C GLU A 114 4.85 1.49 13.98
N ARG A 115 5.73 2.47 14.27
CA ARG A 115 6.77 2.96 13.35
C ARG A 115 7.67 1.88 12.76
N ASN A 116 8.12 0.91 13.58
CA ASN A 116 9.01 -0.15 13.11
C ASN A 116 8.30 -1.08 12.10
N LYS A 117 7.02 -1.39 12.34
CA LYS A 117 6.22 -2.24 11.44
C LYS A 117 5.90 -1.52 10.15
N GLN A 118 5.62 -0.21 10.22
CA GLN A 118 5.45 0.65 9.06
C GLN A 118 6.70 0.62 8.17
N LEU A 119 7.89 0.88 8.72
CA LEU A 119 9.15 0.81 7.96
C LEU A 119 9.39 -0.57 7.36
N HIS A 120 9.11 -1.62 8.11
CA HIS A 120 9.28 -2.99 7.64
C HIS A 120 8.35 -3.31 6.45
N ALA A 121 7.09 -2.83 6.48
CA ALA A 121 6.17 -2.95 5.36
C ALA A 121 6.67 -2.20 4.11
N CYS A 122 7.26 -1.00 4.29
CA CYS A 122 7.88 -0.25 3.18
C CYS A 122 9.06 -1.02 2.56
N GLU A 123 9.92 -1.65 3.37
CA GLU A 123 11.03 -2.46 2.85
C GLU A 123 10.54 -3.72 2.13
N PHE A 124 9.45 -4.36 2.60
CA PHE A 124 8.83 -5.46 1.86
C PHE A 124 8.25 -5.01 0.51
N LEU A 125 7.57 -3.87 0.47
CA LEU A 125 7.09 -3.28 -0.78
C LEU A 125 8.25 -3.05 -1.77
N LYS A 126 9.32 -2.38 -1.31
CA LYS A 126 10.53 -2.15 -2.10
C LYS A 126 11.15 -3.45 -2.60
N SER A 127 11.29 -4.45 -1.73
CA SER A 127 11.84 -5.76 -2.10
C SER A 127 10.98 -6.47 -3.14
N CYS A 128 9.64 -6.35 -3.06
CA CYS A 128 8.74 -6.92 -4.07
C CYS A 128 8.93 -6.27 -5.45
N ILE A 129 9.19 -4.96 -5.47
CA ILE A 129 9.39 -4.21 -6.72
C ILE A 129 10.75 -4.54 -7.35
N PHE A 130 11.82 -4.61 -6.55
CA PHE A 130 13.19 -4.67 -7.09
C PHE A 130 13.87 -6.04 -7.03
N ASN A 131 13.45 -6.96 -6.15
CA ASN A 131 14.16 -8.22 -5.89
C ASN A 131 13.40 -9.49 -6.31
N SER A 132 12.17 -9.38 -6.80
CA SER A 132 11.33 -10.56 -7.00
C SER A 132 11.73 -11.37 -8.24
N ARG A 133 12.15 -12.63 -8.03
CA ARG A 133 12.28 -13.67 -9.09
C ARG A 133 10.95 -13.93 -9.82
N ASN A 134 9.84 -13.66 -9.15
CA ASN A 134 8.51 -13.57 -9.77
C ASN A 134 8.29 -12.10 -10.06
N ALA A 135 8.81 -11.64 -11.20
CA ALA A 135 8.63 -10.26 -11.64
C ALA A 135 7.17 -9.85 -11.37
N ILE A 136 6.95 -8.72 -10.70
CA ILE A 136 5.74 -7.94 -10.95
C ILE A 136 5.66 -7.96 -12.46
N LYS A 137 4.65 -8.66 -12.97
CA LYS A 137 4.40 -8.72 -14.40
C LYS A 137 4.54 -7.26 -14.86
N ALA A 138 5.26 -6.94 -15.94
CA ALA A 138 5.54 -5.52 -16.25
C ALA A 138 4.26 -4.64 -16.23
N TYR A 139 3.11 -5.29 -16.45
CA TYR A 139 1.77 -4.88 -16.10
C TYR A 139 1.61 -4.45 -14.61
N HIS A 140 1.30 -3.17 -14.36
CA HIS A 140 1.05 -2.57 -13.05
C HIS A 140 2.30 -2.20 -12.22
N LEU A 141 3.50 -2.30 -12.80
CA LEU A 141 4.72 -1.86 -12.13
C LEU A 141 4.69 -0.35 -11.85
N GLU A 142 4.08 0.43 -12.74
CA GLU A 142 3.87 1.87 -12.56
C GLU A 142 3.11 2.19 -11.27
N THR A 143 1.99 1.50 -11.03
CA THR A 143 1.19 1.68 -9.81
C THR A 143 1.99 1.28 -8.59
N ALA A 144 2.70 0.15 -8.62
CA ALA A 144 3.54 -0.29 -7.50
C ALA A 144 4.65 0.72 -7.18
N LEU A 145 5.29 1.32 -8.20
CA LEU A 145 6.27 2.39 -8.01
C LEU A 145 5.61 3.66 -7.45
N ASN A 146 4.41 4.03 -7.89
CA ASN A 146 3.67 5.17 -7.34
C ASN A 146 3.36 4.97 -5.84
N LEU A 147 2.96 3.76 -5.44
CA LEU A 147 2.76 3.40 -4.04
C LEU A 147 4.06 3.55 -3.22
N LEU A 148 5.20 3.10 -3.74
CA LEU A 148 6.49 3.23 -3.07
C LEU A 148 6.95 4.70 -2.98
N GLY A 149 6.75 5.48 -4.05
CA GLY A 149 7.04 6.92 -4.06
C GLY A 149 6.26 7.65 -2.97
N HIS A 150 5.00 7.27 -2.74
CA HIS A 150 4.18 7.82 -1.67
C HIS A 150 4.67 7.43 -0.28
N CYS A 151 5.18 6.21 -0.09
CA CYS A 151 5.84 5.87 1.18
C CYS A 151 6.98 6.84 1.48
N TYR A 152 7.88 7.10 0.51
CA TYR A 152 8.97 8.05 0.72
C TYR A 152 8.50 9.49 0.94
N GLU A 153 7.46 9.93 0.22
CA GLU A 153 6.83 11.23 0.45
C GLU A 153 6.32 11.37 1.89
N MET A 154 5.64 10.35 2.41
CA MET A 154 5.13 10.30 3.79
C MET A 154 6.25 10.27 4.84
N GLU A 155 7.43 9.76 4.49
CA GLU A 155 8.63 9.82 5.34
C GLU A 155 9.37 11.17 5.27
N GLY A 156 8.92 12.09 4.42
CA GLY A 156 9.61 13.36 4.15
C GLY A 156 10.89 13.20 3.32
N ASP A 157 11.14 12.02 2.75
CA ASP A 157 12.27 11.79 1.85
C ASP A 157 11.87 12.10 0.40
N TYR A 158 11.73 13.39 0.14
CA TYR A 158 11.26 13.88 -1.16
C TYR A 158 12.24 13.55 -2.29
N GLN A 159 13.54 13.46 -2.01
CA GLN A 159 14.55 13.11 -3.02
C GLN A 159 14.34 11.68 -3.53
N ARG A 160 14.14 10.71 -2.62
CA ARG A 160 13.81 9.34 -3.02
C ARG A 160 12.42 9.24 -3.65
N ALA A 161 11.45 10.00 -3.16
CA ALA A 161 10.11 10.04 -3.76
C ALA A 161 10.17 10.48 -5.23
N LEU A 162 10.89 11.58 -5.54
CA LEU A 162 11.10 12.05 -6.92
C LEU A 162 11.73 10.98 -7.80
N TYR A 163 12.84 10.39 -7.35
CA TYR A 163 13.52 9.35 -8.13
C TYR A 163 12.59 8.17 -8.49
N ILE A 164 11.76 7.73 -7.53
CA ILE A 164 10.80 6.64 -7.76
C ILE A 164 9.68 7.08 -8.71
N TYR A 165 9.10 8.26 -8.52
CA TYR A 165 8.06 8.76 -9.40
C TYR A 165 8.57 9.00 -10.83
N GLU A 166 9.80 9.48 -11.01
CA GLU A 166 10.44 9.60 -12.33
C GLU A 166 10.65 8.22 -12.98
N THR A 167 11.03 7.23 -12.17
CA THR A 167 11.17 5.85 -12.65
C THR A 167 9.83 5.28 -13.09
N SER A 168 8.76 5.52 -12.33
CA SER A 168 7.39 5.17 -12.70
C SER A 168 6.99 5.86 -14.01
N PHE A 169 7.19 7.18 -14.09
CA PHE A 169 6.83 7.99 -15.25
C PHE A 169 7.47 7.47 -16.54
N ARG A 170 8.76 7.12 -16.51
CA ARG A 170 9.49 6.56 -17.66
C ARG A 170 8.96 5.21 -18.16
N LEU A 171 8.20 4.47 -17.36
CA LEU A 171 7.58 3.23 -17.83
C LEU A 171 6.43 3.51 -18.81
N HIS A 172 5.62 4.54 -18.53
CA HIS A 172 4.43 4.88 -19.31
C HIS A 172 4.14 6.40 -19.23
N GLU A 173 4.86 7.21 -20.00
CA GLU A 173 4.79 8.68 -19.90
C GLU A 173 3.39 9.25 -20.21
N THR A 174 2.64 8.61 -21.12
CA THR A 174 1.33 9.08 -21.60
C THR A 174 0.15 8.57 -20.78
N ASN A 175 0.36 7.59 -19.88
CA ASN A 175 -0.72 6.93 -19.16
C ASN A 175 -0.31 6.50 -17.75
N ASN A 176 0.21 7.45 -16.98
CA ASN A 176 0.64 7.23 -15.61
C ASN A 176 0.32 8.45 -14.74
N ALA A 177 -0.20 8.22 -13.52
CA ALA A 177 -0.40 9.28 -12.54
C ALA A 177 0.91 9.85 -11.96
N ALA A 178 2.06 9.24 -12.25
CA ALA A 178 3.38 9.66 -11.80
C ALA A 178 3.69 11.14 -12.10
N ASN A 179 3.24 11.69 -13.24
CA ASN A 179 3.45 13.12 -13.54
C ASN A 179 2.78 14.03 -12.49
N TRP A 180 1.57 13.67 -12.06
CA TRP A 180 0.87 14.42 -11.02
C TRP A 180 1.64 14.35 -9.69
N HIS A 181 2.14 13.17 -9.33
CA HIS A 181 2.96 12.99 -8.13
C HIS A 181 4.26 13.80 -8.18
N LEU A 182 4.96 13.80 -9.31
CA LEU A 182 6.18 14.59 -9.54
C LEU A 182 5.93 16.08 -9.29
N GLN A 183 4.93 16.65 -9.97
CA GLN A 183 4.58 18.07 -9.84
C GLN A 183 4.17 18.43 -8.40
N ARG A 184 3.54 17.51 -7.68
CA ARG A 184 3.20 17.73 -6.27
C ARG A 184 4.45 17.75 -5.39
N VAL A 185 5.34 16.76 -5.49
CA VAL A 185 6.56 16.71 -4.66
C VAL A 185 7.47 17.90 -4.94
N GLN A 186 7.64 18.27 -6.22
CA GLN A 186 8.41 19.45 -6.60
C GLN A 186 7.88 20.75 -5.95
N ARG A 187 6.56 20.94 -5.92
CA ARG A 187 5.93 22.08 -5.24
C ARG A 187 6.13 22.06 -3.73
N ILE A 188 6.14 20.89 -3.10
CA ILE A 188 6.43 20.77 -1.66
C ILE A 188 7.87 21.18 -1.40
N MET A 189 8.82 20.66 -2.17
CA MET A 189 10.24 20.99 -2.02
C MET A 189 10.52 22.48 -2.21
N SER A 190 9.93 23.12 -3.23
CA SER A 190 10.10 24.56 -3.45
C SER A 190 9.54 25.45 -2.34
N ASN A 191 8.62 24.93 -1.51
CA ASN A 191 8.04 25.67 -0.38
C ASN A 191 8.82 25.46 0.93
N LEU A 192 9.80 24.56 0.94
CA LEU A 192 10.66 24.28 2.09
C LEU A 192 11.99 25.07 2.05
N GLU A 193 12.31 25.67 0.90
CA GLU A 193 13.47 26.56 0.67
C GLU A 193 13.12 28.02 0.99
#